data_AF-W7B4S6-F1
#
_entry.id   AF-W7B4S6-F1
#
_cell.length_a   1.000
_cell.length_b   1.000
_cell.length_c   1.000
_cell.angle_alpha   90.00
_cell.angle_beta   90.00
_cell.angle_gamma   90.00
#
_symmetry.space_group_name_H-M   'P 1'
#
loop_
_entity.id
_entity.type
_entity.pdbx_description
1 polymer ?
#
loop_
_entity_poly.entity_id
_entity_poly.type
_entity_poly.pdbx_seq_one_letter_code
_entity_poly.pdbx_strand_id
1 'polypeptide(L)'
;MHKSDFENNYDGNLKKLANDLKALIYDEFDKDFKKDLIKYEREPEYKNLRNREKKTFNVLVQNSAMNIKSYFIKIRKDENYTHLIQNKSLYFNVSISRNDANVNYYLKNPTMNIVELVAKTLGKP
;
A
#
# COMPACT_ATOMS: atom_id res chain seq x y z
N MET A 1 -11.13 -9.16 -5.50
CA MET A 1 -9.78 -9.15 -4.91
C MET A 1 -9.12 -10.49 -5.24
N HIS A 2 -8.06 -10.50 -6.06
CA HIS A 2 -7.40 -11.75 -6.45
C HIS A 2 -6.61 -12.32 -5.27
N LYS A 3 -6.75 -13.63 -5.01
CA LYS A 3 -5.95 -14.35 -4.01
C LYS A 3 -4.52 -14.50 -4.56
N SER A 4 -3.58 -13.73 -4.04
CA SER A 4 -2.18 -13.79 -4.45
C SER A 4 -1.47 -14.94 -3.75
N ASP A 5 -0.94 -15.89 -4.51
CA ASP A 5 -0.06 -16.94 -4.00
C ASP A 5 1.40 -16.44 -3.97
N PHE A 6 1.74 -15.66 -2.95
CA PHE A 6 3.09 -15.12 -2.77
C PHE A 6 4.14 -16.20 -2.45
N GLU A 7 3.74 -17.44 -2.15
CA GLU A 7 4.69 -18.52 -1.87
C GLU A 7 5.37 -19.01 -3.15
N ASN A 8 4.62 -19.08 -4.25
CA ASN A 8 5.11 -19.67 -5.49
C ASN A 8 5.44 -18.66 -6.59
N ASN A 9 4.86 -17.45 -6.54
CA ASN A 9 5.02 -16.47 -7.63
C ASN A 9 5.00 -15.01 -7.14
N TYR A 10 5.89 -14.66 -6.21
CA TYR A 10 5.96 -13.29 -5.70
C TYR A 10 6.28 -12.24 -6.77
N ASP A 11 7.09 -12.55 -7.78
CA ASP A 11 7.47 -11.58 -8.82
C ASP A 11 6.24 -11.13 -9.64
N GLY A 12 5.50 -12.10 -10.17
CA GLY A 12 4.27 -11.82 -10.93
C GLY A 12 3.19 -11.16 -10.05
N ASN A 13 3.04 -11.61 -8.80
CA ASN A 13 2.05 -11.06 -7.88
C ASN A 13 2.37 -9.61 -7.48
N LEU A 14 3.63 -9.28 -7.24
CA LEU A 14 4.03 -7.91 -6.92
C LEU A 14 3.89 -6.98 -8.12
N LYS A 15 4.26 -7.44 -9.33
CA LYS A 15 4.02 -6.68 -10.57
C LYS A 15 2.54 -6.41 -10.79
N LYS A 16 1.68 -7.41 -10.55
CA LYS A 16 0.23 -7.25 -10.61
C LYS A 16 -0.26 -6.25 -9.57
N LEU A 17 0.17 -6.38 -8.31
CA LEU A 17 -0.16 -5.43 -7.24
C LEU A 17 0.24 -3.99 -7.59
N ALA A 18 1.44 -3.79 -8.14
CA ALA A 18 1.92 -2.48 -8.55
C ALA A 18 1.06 -1.85 -9.65
N ASN A 19 0.68 -2.65 -10.66
CA ASN A 19 -0.23 -2.20 -11.73
C ASN A 19 -1.64 -1.92 -11.22
N ASP A 20 -2.18 -2.77 -10.34
CA ASP A 20 -3.49 -2.55 -9.73
C ASP A 20 -3.47 -1.25 -8.89
N LEU A 21 -2.44 -1.02 -8.09
CA LEU A 21 -2.28 0.23 -7.33
C LEU A 21 -2.16 1.46 -8.23
N LYS A 22 -1.40 1.37 -9.33
CA LYS A 22 -1.30 2.44 -10.32
C LYS A 22 -2.68 2.77 -10.91
N ALA A 23 -3.46 1.76 -11.31
CA ALA A 23 -4.81 1.97 -11.85
C ALA A 23 -5.74 2.63 -10.81
N LEU A 24 -5.72 2.16 -9.56
CA LEU A 24 -6.49 2.77 -8.46
C LEU A 24 -6.07 4.23 -8.19
N ILE A 25 -4.78 4.53 -8.25
CA ILE A 25 -4.28 5.87 -7.90
C ILE A 25 -4.40 6.88 -9.04
N TYR A 26 -4.16 6.48 -10.29
CA TYR A 26 -4.17 7.43 -11.40
C TYR A 26 -5.46 7.36 -12.21
N ASP A 27 -5.98 6.18 -12.52
CA ASP A 27 -7.16 6.04 -13.38
C ASP A 27 -8.45 6.27 -12.58
N GLU A 28 -8.58 5.66 -11.39
CA GLU A 28 -9.76 5.90 -10.54
C GLU A 28 -9.76 7.31 -9.95
N PHE A 29 -8.61 7.84 -9.51
CA PHE A 29 -8.53 9.24 -9.09
C PHE A 29 -9.05 10.18 -10.16
N ASP A 30 -8.61 10.05 -11.42
CA ASP A 30 -9.06 10.93 -12.50
C ASP A 30 -10.58 10.85 -12.70
N LYS A 31 -11.13 9.64 -12.62
CA LYS A 31 -12.56 9.36 -12.75
C LYS A 31 -13.35 9.97 -11.58
N ASP A 32 -12.90 9.76 -10.35
CA ASP A 32 -13.60 10.18 -9.14
C ASP A 32 -13.44 11.69 -8.90
N PHE A 33 -12.29 12.25 -9.27
CA PHE A 33 -12.05 13.69 -9.28
C PHE A 33 -12.94 14.41 -10.29
N LYS A 34 -13.10 13.86 -11.51
CA LYS A 34 -14.04 14.40 -12.53
C LYS A 34 -15.50 14.30 -12.10
N LYS A 35 -15.85 13.33 -11.26
CA LYS A 35 -17.21 13.14 -10.71
C LYS A 35 -17.45 13.93 -9.41
N ASP A 36 -16.52 14.78 -8.99
CA ASP A 36 -16.59 15.50 -7.72
C ASP A 36 -16.78 14.58 -6.50
N LEU A 37 -16.33 13.32 -6.58
CA LEU A 37 -16.31 12.39 -5.45
C LEU A 37 -15.14 12.66 -4.50
N ILE A 38 -14.05 13.23 -5.04
CA ILE A 38 -12.93 13.78 -4.28
C ILE A 38 -13.15 15.28 -4.14
N LYS A 39 -13.27 15.77 -2.90
CA LYS A 39 -13.53 17.18 -2.58
C LYS A 39 -12.49 17.73 -1.61
N TYR A 40 -12.36 19.05 -1.57
CA TYR A 40 -11.57 19.72 -0.55
C TYR A 40 -12.27 19.60 0.80
N GLU A 41 -11.47 19.43 1.86
CA GLU A 41 -11.97 19.52 3.24
C GLU A 41 -12.63 20.88 3.52
N ARG A 42 -12.09 21.94 2.91
CA ARG A 42 -12.68 23.28 2.93
C ARG A 42 -12.66 23.85 1.51
N GLU A 43 -13.80 23.87 0.84
CA GLU A 43 -13.88 24.42 -0.52
C GLU A 43 -13.76 25.96 -0.50
N PRO A 44 -13.00 26.56 -1.43
CA PRO A 44 -12.97 28.02 -1.57
C PRO A 44 -14.35 28.56 -1.96
N GLU A 45 -14.77 29.66 -1.32
CA GLU A 45 -16.03 30.34 -1.63
C GLU A 45 -16.07 30.87 -3.08
N TYR A 46 -14.92 31.30 -3.60
CA TYR A 46 -14.81 31.83 -4.95
C TYR A 46 -14.63 30.72 -6.00
N LYS A 47 -15.63 30.55 -6.87
CA LYS A 47 -15.65 29.55 -7.95
C LYS A 47 -14.38 29.54 -8.82
N ASN A 48 -13.83 30.71 -9.13
CA ASN A 48 -12.62 30.82 -9.96
C ASN A 48 -11.38 30.25 -9.26
N LEU A 49 -11.23 30.49 -7.95
CA LEU A 49 -10.15 29.92 -7.13
C LEU A 49 -10.30 28.40 -7.03
N ARG A 50 -11.51 27.92 -6.73
CA ARG A 50 -11.85 26.49 -6.69
C ARG A 50 -11.44 25.77 -7.99
N ASN A 51 -11.80 26.33 -9.15
CA ASN A 51 -11.48 25.72 -10.44
C ASN A 51 -9.97 25.69 -10.71
N ARG A 52 -9.25 26.75 -10.35
CA ARG A 52 -7.79 26.82 -10.50
C ARG A 52 -7.09 25.79 -9.62
N GLU A 53 -7.46 25.72 -8.35
CA GLU A 53 -6.92 24.74 -7.40
C GLU A 53 -7.19 23.31 -7.85
N LYS A 54 -8.39 23.02 -8.36
CA LYS A 54 -8.72 21.68 -8.89
C LYS A 54 -7.81 21.28 -10.03
N LYS A 55 -7.60 22.20 -10.98
CA LYS A 55 -6.71 21.96 -12.12
C LYS A 55 -5.27 21.73 -11.66
N THR A 56 -4.77 22.57 -10.75
CA THR A 56 -3.41 22.43 -10.21
C THR A 56 -3.23 21.10 -9.48
N PHE A 57 -4.18 20.72 -8.61
CA PHE A 57 -4.11 19.48 -7.87
C PHE A 57 -4.11 18.26 -8.79
N ASN A 58 -5.00 18.23 -9.79
CA ASN A 58 -5.03 17.14 -10.76
C ASN A 58 -3.68 16.99 -11.49
N VAL A 59 -3.11 18.11 -11.96
CA VAL A 59 -1.79 18.10 -12.61
C VAL A 59 -0.71 17.59 -11.68
N LEU A 60 -0.71 18.00 -10.41
CA LEU A 60 0.28 17.55 -9.42
C LEU A 60 0.19 16.04 -9.18
N VAL A 61 -1.01 15.51 -8.91
CA VAL A 61 -1.20 14.08 -8.67
C VAL A 61 -0.78 13.28 -9.90
N GLN A 62 -1.25 13.66 -11.09
CA GLN A 62 -0.94 12.97 -12.36
C GLN A 62 0.54 13.03 -12.76
N ASN A 63 1.34 13.94 -12.21
CA ASN A 63 2.79 14.01 -12.46
C ASN A 63 3.63 13.57 -11.25
N SER A 64 2.99 13.15 -10.15
CA SER A 64 3.68 12.63 -8.98
C SER A 64 4.21 11.23 -9.25
N ALA A 65 5.25 10.84 -8.51
CA ALA A 65 5.67 9.46 -8.35
C ALA A 65 5.56 9.08 -6.87
N MET A 66 5.11 7.86 -6.59
CA MET A 66 4.94 7.36 -5.22
C MET A 66 5.80 6.13 -4.99
N ASN A 67 6.43 6.07 -3.82
CA ASN A 67 7.26 4.95 -3.39
C ASN A 67 6.64 4.30 -2.15
N ILE A 68 6.27 3.03 -2.26
CA ILE A 68 5.67 2.24 -1.17
C ILE A 68 6.69 1.21 -0.74
N LYS A 69 7.07 1.21 0.54
CA LYS A 69 7.91 0.18 1.15
C LYS A 69 7.04 -0.69 2.04
N SER A 70 7.10 -2.02 1.87
CA SER A 70 6.25 -2.94 2.62
C SER A 70 6.89 -4.33 2.74
N TYR A 71 6.26 -5.22 3.52
CA TYR A 71 6.72 -6.58 3.73
C TYR A 71 5.58 -7.57 4.00
N PHE A 72 5.81 -8.85 3.67
CA PHE A 72 4.99 -9.98 4.10
C PHE A 72 5.77 -10.86 5.07
N ILE A 73 5.21 -11.07 6.27
CA ILE A 73 5.75 -11.98 7.28
C ILE A 73 4.81 -13.16 7.40
N LYS A 74 5.35 -14.38 7.30
CA LYS A 74 4.61 -15.61 7.53
C LYS A 74 4.57 -15.92 9.03
N ILE A 75 3.36 -16.06 9.57
CA ILE A 75 3.10 -16.36 10.97
C ILE A 75 2.41 -17.72 11.03
N ARG A 76 2.83 -18.58 11.95
CA ARG A 76 2.10 -19.80 12.30
C ARG A 76 1.43 -19.61 13.65
N LYS A 77 0.15 -20.00 13.71
CA LYS A 77 -0.66 -19.95 14.92
C LYS A 77 -1.04 -21.38 15.29
N ASP A 78 -0.48 -21.87 16.38
CA ASP A 78 -0.93 -23.09 17.05
C ASP A 78 -1.81 -22.67 18.25
N GLU A 79 -2.64 -23.57 18.80
CA GLU A 79 -3.74 -23.26 19.75
C GLU A 79 -3.38 -22.28 20.88
N ASN A 80 -2.13 -22.30 21.37
CA ASN A 80 -1.66 -21.42 22.46
C ASN A 80 -0.54 -20.44 22.05
N TYR A 81 0.03 -20.53 20.83
CA TYR A 81 1.23 -19.78 20.46
C TYR A 81 1.17 -19.25 19.03
N THR A 82 1.52 -17.97 18.88
CA THR A 82 1.74 -17.33 17.58
C THR A 82 3.24 -17.13 17.41
N HIS A 83 3.85 -17.88 16.49
CA HIS A 83 5.29 -17.79 16.21
C HIS A 83 5.55 -17.28 14.80
N LEU A 84 6.56 -16.41 14.68
CA LEU A 84 7.13 -16.08 13.36
C LEU A 84 7.79 -17.34 12.82
N ILE A 85 7.43 -17.74 11.60
CA ILE A 85 8.14 -18.85 10.96
C ILE A 85 9.54 -18.35 10.62
N GLN A 86 10.57 -19.14 10.91
CA GLN A 86 11.97 -18.85 10.56
C GLN A 86 12.22 -18.67 9.04
N ASN A 87 11.20 -18.84 8.20
CA ASN A 87 11.28 -18.61 6.77
C ASN A 87 11.60 -17.14 6.46
N LYS A 88 12.26 -16.92 5.32
CA LYS A 88 12.55 -15.57 4.83
C LYS A 88 11.24 -14.79 4.64
N SER A 89 11.19 -13.57 5.14
CA SER A 89 10.12 -12.61 4.87
C SER A 89 10.41 -11.88 3.57
N LEU A 90 9.36 -11.54 2.83
CA LEU A 90 9.45 -10.82 1.56
C LEU A 90 9.32 -9.33 1.81
N TYR A 91 10.38 -8.58 1.52
CA TYR A 91 10.39 -7.12 1.59
C TYR A 91 10.36 -6.59 0.17
N PHE A 92 9.54 -5.57 -0.07
CA PHE A 92 9.39 -5.03 -1.41
C PHE A 92 9.17 -3.52 -1.38
N ASN A 93 9.64 -2.90 -2.45
CA ASN A 93 9.43 -1.51 -2.77
C ASN A 93 8.66 -1.46 -4.08
N VAL A 94 7.59 -0.68 -4.12
CA VAL A 94 6.85 -0.35 -5.34
C VAL A 94 7.08 1.12 -5.64
N SER A 95 7.55 1.42 -6.85
CA SER A 95 7.62 2.77 -7.39
C SER A 95 6.55 2.90 -8.47
N ILE A 96 5.56 3.76 -8.26
CA ILE A 96 4.50 4.02 -9.24
C ILE A 96 4.55 5.45 -9.73
N SER A 97 4.24 5.62 -10.99
CA SER A 97 4.00 6.89 -11.66
C SER A 97 2.81 6.72 -12.58
N ARG A 98 2.33 7.82 -13.16
CA ARG A 98 1.25 7.77 -14.14
C ARG A 98 1.55 6.82 -15.31
N ASN A 99 2.80 6.75 -15.76
CA ASN A 99 3.16 5.99 -16.95
C ASN A 99 3.66 4.60 -16.64
N ASP A 100 4.29 4.40 -15.48
CA ASP A 100 5.01 3.17 -15.17
C ASP A 100 4.84 2.73 -13.71
N ALA A 101 4.95 1.43 -13.47
CA ALA A 101 4.94 0.81 -12.16
C ALA A 101 6.05 -0.23 -12.08
N ASN A 102 7.03 0.02 -11.20
CA ASN A 102 8.18 -0.84 -11.01
C ASN A 102 8.22 -1.42 -9.60
N VAL A 103 8.78 -2.61 -9.47
CA VAL A 103 8.88 -3.36 -8.21
C VAL A 103 10.30 -3.88 -8.04
N ASN A 104 10.86 -3.64 -6.85
CA ASN A 104 12.07 -4.30 -6.38
C ASN A 104 11.77 -5.05 -5.09
N TYR A 105 12.28 -6.26 -4.93
CA TYR A 105 12.08 -7.04 -3.71
C TYR A 105 13.33 -7.81 -3.32
N TYR A 106 13.38 -8.20 -2.04
CA TYR A 106 14.40 -9.07 -1.51
C TYR A 106 13.85 -9.88 -0.34
N LEU A 107 14.49 -11.00 -0.05
CA LEU A 107 14.15 -11.89 1.04
C LEU A 107 15.08 -11.63 2.22
N LYS A 108 14.53 -11.43 3.41
CA LYS A 108 15.31 -11.25 4.64
C LYS A 108 14.70 -12.07 5.77
N ASN A 109 15.54 -12.70 6.59
CA ASN A 109 15.08 -13.37 7.78
C ASN A 109 14.42 -12.35 8.71
N PRO A 110 13.18 -12.57 9.16
CA PRO A 110 12.58 -11.70 10.15
C PRO A 110 13.47 -11.74 11.39
N THR A 111 13.82 -10.56 11.91
CA THR A 111 14.50 -10.51 13.20
C THR A 111 13.53 -11.09 14.21
N MET A 112 13.94 -12.18 14.85
CA MET A 112 13.18 -12.87 15.87
C MET A 112 13.23 -12.04 17.16
N ASN A 113 12.73 -10.79 17.08
CA ASN A 113 12.31 -10.09 18.27
C ASN A 113 11.11 -10.89 18.74
N ILE A 114 11.37 -11.75 19.73
CA ILE A 114 10.36 -12.46 20.50
C ILE A 114 9.20 -11.48 20.64
N VAL A 115 8.08 -11.79 19.99
CA VAL A 115 6.82 -11.06 20.18
C VAL A 115 6.38 -11.44 21.59
N GLU A 116 7.09 -10.97 22.60
CA GLU A 116 6.75 -11.10 24.01
C GLU A 116 5.65 -10.10 24.38
N LEU A 117 5.10 -9.38 23.39
CA LEU A 117 4.44 -8.11 23.59
C LEU A 117 3.01 -8.06 23.02
N VAL A 118 2.19 -9.10 23.25
CA VAL A 118 0.71 -8.93 23.35
C VAL A 118 0.07 -9.90 24.35
N ALA A 119 0.75 -10.94 24.83
CA ALA A 119 0.17 -11.85 25.83
C ALA A 119 0.29 -11.35 27.28
N LYS A 120 1.16 -10.36 27.56
CA LYS A 120 1.34 -9.76 28.89
C LYS A 120 0.58 -8.43 29.04
N THR A 121 -0.73 -8.40 28.80
CA THR A 121 -1.65 -7.47 29.50
C THR A 121 -3.09 -7.94 29.30
N LEU A 122 -3.49 -8.95 30.07
CA LEU A 122 -4.78 -8.97 30.80
C LEU A 122 -4.57 -9.87 32.02
N GLY A 123 -3.46 -9.65 32.73
CA GLY A 123 -3.52 -9.79 34.17
C GLY A 123 -4.31 -8.61 34.68
N LYS A 124 -5.41 -8.89 35.38
CA LYS A 124 -6.01 -8.06 36.44
C LYS A 124 -7.35 -8.69 36.86
N PRO A 125 -7.83 -8.44 38.07
CA PRO A 125 -7.17 -8.13 39.34
C PRO A 125 -7.16 -9.32 40.31
#